data_AF-A0A3N5NVC2-F1
#
_entry.id   AF-A0A3N5NVC2-F1
#
_cell.length_a   1.000
_cell.length_b   1.000
_cell.length_c   1.000
_cell.angle_alpha   90.00
_cell.angle_beta   90.00
_cell.angle_gamma   90.00
#
_symmetry.space_group_name_H-M   'P 1'
#
loop_
_entity.id
_entity.type
_entity.pdbx_description
1 polymer ?
#
loop_
_entity_poly.entity_id
_entity_poly.type
_entity_poly.pdbx_seq_one_letter_code
_entity_poly.pdbx_strand_id
1 'polypeptide(L)' 'MIRSPKVGVAPIAHVIPARFEEQVAASRERVAVSAGGTILSYGALNECANRIARVVHAAAPGAETIGVLI' A
#
# COMPACT_ATOMS: atom_id res chain seq x y z
N MET A 1 11.49 14.14 -28.87
CA MET A 1 12.20 13.46 -27.77
C MET A 1 11.70 14.00 -26.44
N ILE A 2 10.63 13.43 -25.89
CA ILE A 2 10.15 13.80 -24.54
C ILE A 2 10.94 12.95 -23.55
N ARG A 3 11.82 13.59 -22.77
CA ARG A 3 12.54 12.91 -21.68
C ARG A 3 11.54 12.68 -20.55
N SER A 4 11.14 11.44 -20.33
CA SER A 4 10.41 11.05 -19.13
C SER A 4 11.24 11.43 -17.90
N PRO A 5 10.68 12.13 -16.90
CA PRO A 5 11.40 12.37 -15.67
C PRO A 5 11.60 11.01 -14.99
N LYS A 6 12.87 10.60 -14.83
CA LYS A 6 13.20 9.55 -13.88
C LYS A 6 12.82 10.09 -12.51
N VAL A 7 11.73 9.58 -11.95
CA VAL A 7 11.41 9.76 -10.53
C VAL A 7 12.65 9.30 -9.77
N GLY A 8 13.42 10.25 -9.28
CA GLY A 8 14.56 9.96 -8.43
C GLY A 8 14.02 9.21 -7.22
N VAL A 9 14.52 8.00 -6.97
CA VAL A 9 14.21 7.25 -5.76
C VAL A 9 14.80 8.06 -4.60
N ALA A 10 13.98 8.95 -4.04
CA ALA A 10 14.20 9.50 -2.71
C ALA A 10 14.32 8.31 -1.73
N PRO A 11 15.04 8.45 -0.60
CA PRO A 11 15.18 7.36 0.35
C PRO A 11 13.80 6.78 0.67
N ILE A 12 13.64 5.46 0.51
CA ILE A 12 12.35 4.75 0.55
C ILE A 12 11.51 5.14 1.78
N ALA A 13 12.15 5.56 2.88
CA ALA A 13 11.53 6.14 4.08
C ALA A 13 10.60 7.36 3.85
N HIS A 14 10.60 8.00 2.68
CA HIS A 14 9.70 9.13 2.38
C HIS A 14 8.39 8.73 1.68
N VAL A 15 8.25 7.50 1.20
CA VAL A 15 7.00 7.06 0.55
C VAL A 15 6.00 6.58 1.59
N ILE A 16 4.72 6.90 1.39
CA ILE A 16 3.62 6.54 2.31
C ILE A 16 3.59 5.04 2.64
N PRO A 17 3.79 4.09 1.69
CA PRO A 17 3.80 2.66 2.00
C PRO A 17 4.88 2.25 3.02
N ALA A 18 6.09 2.80 2.92
CA ALA A 18 7.18 2.46 3.83
C ALA A 18 6.89 2.91 5.27
N ARG A 19 6.37 4.13 5.45
CA ARG A 19 5.98 4.63 6.77
C ARG A 19 4.79 3.86 7.35
N PHE A 20 3.90 3.39 6.49
CA PHE A 20 2.81 2.52 6.90
C PHE A 20 3.34 1.17 7.40
N GLU A 21 4.30 0.56 6.71
CA GLU A 21 4.94 -0.68 7.16
C GLU A 21 5.69 -0.51 8.49
N GLU A 22 6.37 0.62 8.70
CA GLU A 22 6.98 0.97 10.00
C GLU A 22 5.92 1.01 11.11
N GLN A 23 4.77 1.62 10.86
CA GLN A 23 3.66 1.66 11.83
C GLN A 23 3.07 0.28 12.09
N VAL A 24 2.99 -0.58 11.07
CA VAL A 24 2.55 -1.98 11.20
C VAL A 24 3.52 -2.76 12.07
N ALA A 25 4.83 -2.56 11.90
CA ALA A 25 5.86 -3.20 12.72
C ALA A 25 5.79 -2.70 14.19
N ALA A 26 5.58 -1.40 14.39
CA ALA A 26 5.54 -0.79 15.71
C ALA A 26 4.24 -1.08 16.49
N SER A 27 3.11 -1.30 15.81
CA SER A 27 1.79 -1.39 16.46
C SER A 27 0.82 -2.30 15.71
N ARG A 28 1.26 -3.53 15.43
CA ARG A 28 0.54 -4.51 14.61
C ARG A 28 -0.90 -4.79 15.06
N GLU A 29 -1.14 -4.91 16.36
CA GLU A 29 -2.44 -5.29 16.92
C GLU A 29 -3.40 -4.10 17.10
N ARG A 30 -2.89 -2.87 16.99
CA ARG A 30 -3.70 -1.66 17.16
C ARG A 30 -4.70 -1.54 16.01
N VAL A 31 -5.93 -1.11 16.35
CA VAL A 31 -6.98 -0.82 15.36
C VAL A 31 -6.52 0.29 14.39
N ALA A 32 -6.60 0.00 13.10
CA ALA A 32 -6.29 0.92 12.01
C ALA A 32 -7.57 1.43 11.33
N VAL A 33 -8.58 0.58 11.16
CA VAL A 33 -9.85 0.92 10.50
C VAL A 33 -11.02 0.34 11.29
N SER A 34 -12.08 1.13 11.42
CA SER A 34 -13.38 0.70 11.96
C SER A 34 -14.49 1.28 11.07
N ALA A 35 -15.21 0.43 10.35
CA ALA A 35 -16.28 0.84 9.44
C ALA A 35 -17.32 -0.28 9.27
N GLY A 36 -18.61 0.06 9.28
CA GLY A 36 -19.69 -0.89 8.98
C GLY A 36 -19.68 -2.18 9.83
N GLY A 37 -19.26 -2.09 11.10
CA GLY A 37 -19.12 -3.25 11.99
C GLY A 37 -17.84 -4.07 11.79
N THR A 38 -17.02 -3.74 10.79
CA THR A 38 -15.71 -4.37 10.58
C THR A 38 -14.62 -3.56 11.26
N ILE A 39 -13.74 -4.25 11.99
CA ILE A 39 -12.57 -3.68 12.64
C ILE A 39 -11.33 -4.39 12.10
N LEU A 40 -10.37 -3.63 11.60
CA LEU A 40 -9.08 -4.15 11.15
C LEU A 40 -7.95 -3.52 11.96
N SER A 41 -7.04 -4.38 12.44
CA SER A 41 -5.76 -3.92 12.99
C SER A 41 -4.81 -3.47 11.87
N TYR A 42 -3.75 -2.75 12.20
CA TYR A 42 -2.69 -2.41 11.25
C TYR A 42 -2.12 -3.65 10.56
N GLY A 43 -1.89 -4.74 11.30
CA GLY A 43 -1.44 -6.02 10.74
C GLY A 43 -2.42 -6.61 9.74
N ALA A 44 -3.71 -6.69 10.10
CA ALA A 44 -4.74 -7.26 9.23
C ALA A 44 -4.96 -6.42 7.97
N LEU A 45 -4.96 -5.08 8.11
CA LEU A 45 -5.05 -4.17 6.98
C LEU A 45 -3.87 -4.34 6.02
N ASN A 46 -2.64 -4.41 6.55
CA ASN A 46 -1.43 -4.60 5.76
C ASN A 46 -1.44 -5.92 4.99
N GLU A 47 -1.87 -7.01 5.62
CA GLU A 47 -1.99 -8.31 4.96
C GLU A 47 -3.03 -8.30 3.83
N CYS A 48 -4.17 -7.66 4.06
CA CYS A 48 -5.19 -7.48 3.04
C CYS A 48 -4.66 -6.66 1.85
N ALA A 49 -4.06 -5.50 2.12
CA ALA A 49 -3.46 -4.64 1.11
C ALA A 49 -2.40 -5.37 0.29
N ASN A 50 -1.48 -6.09 0.94
CA ASN A 50 -0.44 -6.88 0.26
C ASN A 50 -1.00 -8.03 -0.58
N ARG A 51 -2.12 -8.62 -0.18
CA ARG A 51 -2.82 -9.63 -0.97
C ARG A 51 -3.39 -9.03 -2.25
N ILE A 52 -4.05 -7.88 -2.16
CA ILE A 52 -4.59 -7.14 -3.30
C ILE A 52 -3.44 -6.73 -4.24
N ALA A 53 -2.37 -6.14 -3.70
CA ALA A 53 -1.21 -5.71 -4.47
C ALA A 53 -0.60 -6.86 -5.30
N ARG A 54 -0.46 -8.06 -4.71
CA ARG A 54 0.03 -9.24 -5.43
C ARG A 54 -0.88 -9.63 -6.59
N VAL A 55 -2.20 -9.65 -6.37
CA VAL A 55 -3.17 -9.99 -7.42
C VAL A 55 -3.14 -8.96 -8.54
N VAL A 56 -3.11 -7.67 -8.20
CA VAL A 56 -3.06 -6.57 -9.17
C VAL A 56 -1.77 -6.61 -9.99
N HIS A 57 -0.60 -6.79 -9.35
CA HIS A 57 0.67 -6.90 -10.06
C HIS A 57 0.71 -8.11 -11.02
N ALA A 58 0.10 -9.23 -10.62
CA ALA A 58 0.01 -10.40 -11.48
C ALA A 58 -0.95 -10.19 -12.66
N ALA A 59 -2.07 -9.50 -12.44
CA ALA A 59 -3.08 -9.25 -13.46
C ALA A 59 -2.70 -8.13 -14.45
N ALA A 60 -1.93 -7.13 -14.02
CA ALA A 60 -1.51 -6.01 -14.84
C ALA A 60 -0.02 -5.64 -14.61
N PRO A 61 0.92 -6.45 -15.13
CA PRO A 61 2.34 -6.18 -14.97
C PRO A 61 2.74 -4.84 -15.62
N GLY A 62 3.44 -3.99 -14.87
CA GLY A 62 3.93 -2.70 -15.36
C GLY A 62 2.87 -1.60 -15.45
N ALA A 63 1.65 -1.83 -14.97
CA ALA A 63 0.65 -0.77 -14.88
C ALA A 63 1.05 0.28 -13.83
N GLU A 64 1.12 1.55 -14.24
CA GLU A 64 1.40 2.67 -13.34
C GLU A 64 0.13 3.20 -12.65
N THR A 65 -1.06 2.83 -13.14
CA THR A 65 -2.35 3.30 -12.61
C THR A 65 -3.38 2.18 -12.64
N ILE A 66 -4.14 2.07 -11.55
CA ILE A 66 -5.22 1.09 -11.37
C ILE A 66 -6.47 1.86 -10.95
N GLY A 67 -7.59 1.58 -11.62
CA GLY A 67 -8.89 2.11 -11.21
C GLY A 67 -9.43 1.38 -9.98
N VAL A 68 -9.96 2.12 -9.01
CA VAL A 68 -10.66 1.58 -7.85
C VAL A 68 -12.11 2.06 -7.90
N LEU A 69 -13.05 1.11 -7.90
CA LEU A 69 -14.49 1.39 -7.81
C LEU A 69 -14.97 0.98 -6.42
N ILE A 70 -15.51 1.94 -5.68
CA ILE A 70 -16.00 1.81 -4.30
C ILE A 70 -17.44 2.28 -4.20
#